data_AF-A0A3D5KPB8-F1
#
_entry.id   AF-A0A3D5KPB8-F1
#
_cell.length_a   1.000
_cell.length_b   1.000
_cell.length_c   1.000
_cell.angle_alpha   90.00
_cell.angle_beta   90.00
_cell.angle_gamma   90.00
#
_symmetry.space_group_name_H-M   'P 1'
#
loop_
_entity.id
_entity.type
_entity.pdbx_description
1 polymer ?
#
loop_
_entity_poly.entity_id
_entity_poly.type
_entity_poly.pdbx_seq_one_letter_code
_entity_poly.pdbx_strand_id
1 'polypeptide(L)' 'MKYIDLLLATDWLSRYYPKYYNNELLLLADDILKWFEGELPEDSSTLEYLKSLYDSPTEALLSIWKEIQLLMGSYWGN' A
#
# COMPACT_ATOMS: atom_id res chain seq x y z
N MET A 1 -12.51 -7.53 -0.51
CA MET A 1 -12.29 -6.15 -0.96
C MET A 1 -11.80 -6.20 -2.41
N LYS A 2 -12.25 -5.35 -3.33
CA LYS A 2 -11.84 -5.50 -4.73
C LYS A 2 -10.51 -4.76 -4.94
N TYR A 3 -9.53 -5.45 -5.50
CA TYR A 3 -8.20 -4.93 -5.87
C TYR A 3 -8.26 -3.58 -6.61
N ILE A 4 -9.27 -3.41 -7.47
CA ILE A 4 -9.54 -2.16 -8.20
C ILE A 4 -9.74 -0.96 -7.27
N ASP A 5 -10.35 -1.16 -6.10
CA ASP A 5 -10.63 -0.07 -5.15
C ASP A 5 -9.32 0.47 -4.55
N LEU A 6 -8.33 -0.40 -4.34
CA LEU A 6 -7.01 -0.03 -3.82
C LEU A 6 -6.21 0.75 -4.87
N LEU A 7 -6.18 0.26 -6.11
CA LEU A 7 -5.53 0.95 -7.23
C LEU A 7 -6.14 2.34 -7.48
N LEU A 8 -7.47 2.46 -7.40
CA LEU A 8 -8.13 3.75 -7.56
C LEU A 8 -7.79 4.72 -6.42
N ALA A 9 -7.65 4.21 -5.19
CA ALA A 9 -7.27 5.03 -4.04
C ALA A 9 -5.82 5.52 -4.15
N THR A 10 -4.88 4.66 -4.56
CA THR A 10 -3.48 5.07 -4.76
C THR A 10 -3.34 6.05 -5.93
N ASP A 11 -4.07 5.82 -7.03
CA ASP A 11 -4.13 6.74 -8.16
C ASP A 11 -4.71 8.12 -7.75
N TRP A 12 -5.80 8.13 -6.98
CA TRP A 12 -6.37 9.38 -6.44
C TRP A 12 -5.41 10.11 -5.50
N LEU A 13 -4.77 9.39 -4.57
CA LEU A 13 -3.80 9.97 -3.65
C LEU A 13 -2.61 10.57 -4.40
N SER A 14 -2.11 9.89 -5.43
CA SER A 14 -0.99 10.41 -6.25
C SER A 14 -1.34 11.70 -7.00
N ARG A 15 -2.57 11.84 -7.50
CA ARG A 15 -2.99 13.01 -8.29
C ARG A 15 -3.35 14.22 -7.43
N TYR A 16 -4.11 14.01 -6.36
CA TYR A 16 -4.69 15.11 -5.58
C TYR A 16 -3.82 15.50 -4.37
N TYR A 17 -2.92 14.62 -3.94
CA TYR A 17 -2.12 14.81 -2.73
C TYR A 17 -0.62 14.58 -3.00
N PRO A 18 0.00 15.35 -3.91
CA PRO A 18 1.41 15.18 -4.27
C PRO A 18 2.38 15.41 -3.11
N LYS A 19 1.95 16.11 -2.03
CA LYS A 19 2.74 16.24 -0.80
C LYS A 19 2.92 14.91 -0.05
N TYR A 20 2.01 13.96 -0.26
CA TYR A 20 2.06 12.61 0.30
C TYR A 20 2.65 11.59 -0.68
N TYR A 21 2.92 11.99 -1.93
CA TYR A 21 3.55 11.16 -2.96
C TYR A 21 5.01 10.78 -2.63
N ASN A 22 5.66 11.56 -1.76
CA ASN A 22 6.97 11.24 -1.18
C ASN A 22 6.89 10.33 0.06
N ASN A 23 5.70 9.92 0.51
CA ASN A 23 5.60 9.06 1.69
C ASN A 23 5.95 7.63 1.33
N GLU A 24 6.90 7.11 2.11
CA GLU A 24 7.27 5.71 2.27
C GLU A 24 6.05 4.76 2.24
N LEU A 25 4.86 5.23 2.64
CA LEU A 25 3.60 4.49 2.56
C LEU A 25 3.19 4.08 1.13
N LEU A 26 3.34 4.94 0.12
CA LEU A 26 2.98 4.60 -1.26
C LEU A 26 4.01 3.69 -1.91
N LEU A 27 5.29 3.85 -1.56
CA LEU A 27 6.36 2.92 -1.95
C LEU A 27 6.11 1.55 -1.32
N LEU A 28 5.78 1.51 -0.03
CA LEU A 28 5.42 0.28 0.67
C LEU A 28 4.13 -0.35 0.08
N ALA A 29 3.17 0.46 -0.36
CA ALA A 29 1.96 -0.02 -1.03
C ALA A 29 2.27 -0.66 -2.38
N ASP A 30 3.14 -0.06 -3.17
CA ASP A 30 3.61 -0.60 -4.44
C ASP A 30 4.39 -1.91 -4.23
N ASP A 31 5.28 -1.96 -3.24
CA ASP A 31 6.03 -3.18 -2.91
C ASP A 31 5.12 -4.31 -2.41
N ILE A 32 4.12 -4.00 -1.58
CA ILE A 32 3.12 -4.98 -1.13
C ILE A 32 2.23 -5.47 -2.27
N LEU A 33 1.88 -4.60 -3.22
CA LEU A 33 1.14 -4.97 -4.42
C LEU A 33 1.95 -5.95 -5.28
N LYS A 34 3.23 -5.66 -5.54
CA LYS A 34 4.13 -6.57 -6.25
C LYS A 34 4.32 -7.89 -5.51
N TRP A 35 4.36 -7.87 -4.18
CA TRP A 35 4.39 -9.11 -3.40
C TRP A 35 3.11 -9.93 -3.61
N PHE A 36 1.94 -9.29 -3.56
CA PHE A 36 0.65 -9.96 -3.74
C PHE A 36 0.47 -10.56 -5.13
N GLU A 37 0.99 -9.90 -6.16
CA GLU A 37 0.94 -10.36 -7.55
C GLU A 37 2.02 -11.40 -7.89
N GLY A 38 2.95 -11.66 -6.96
CA GLY A 38 4.07 -12.58 -7.18
C GLY A 38 5.14 -12.00 -8.12
N GLU A 39 5.17 -10.67 -8.29
CA GLU A 39 6.14 -9.96 -9.12
C GLU A 39 7.45 -9.67 -8.39
N LEU A 40 7.49 -9.85 -7.06
CA LEU A 40 8.72 -9.73 -6.29
C LEU A 40 9.56 -11.03 -6.38
N PRO A 41 10.84 -10.93 -6.76
CA PRO A 41 11.78 -12.04 -6.71
C PRO A 41 11.92 -12.60 -5.29
N GLU A 42 12.05 -13.92 -5.17
CA GLU A 42 12.17 -14.61 -3.88
C GLU A 42 13.40 -14.18 -3.06
N ASP A 43 14.46 -13.76 -3.75
CA ASP A 43 15.73 -13.28 -3.22
C ASP A 43 15.80 -11.75 -3.04
N SER A 44 14.69 -11.04 -3.27
CA SER A 44 14.68 -9.59 -3.11
C SER A 44 14.68 -9.19 -1.63
N SER A 45 15.57 -8.25 -1.29
CA SER A 45 15.60 -7.63 0.04
C SER A 45 14.27 -6.99 0.44
N THR A 46 13.51 -6.48 -0.52
CA THR A 46 12.15 -5.97 -0.32
C THR A 46 11.21 -7.06 0.16
N LEU A 47 11.22 -8.25 -0.46
CA LEU A 47 10.38 -9.36 -0.05
C LEU A 47 10.75 -9.89 1.34
N GLU A 48 12.04 -10.03 1.62
CA GLU A 48 12.50 -10.43 2.97
C GLU A 48 12.05 -9.42 4.02
N TYR A 49 12.16 -8.12 3.72
CA TYR A 49 11.67 -7.06 4.58
C TYR A 49 10.16 -7.16 4.82
N LEU A 50 9.36 -7.34 3.77
CA LEU A 50 7.90 -7.48 3.89
C LEU A 50 7.49 -8.72 4.69
N LYS A 51 8.16 -9.86 4.49
CA LYS A 51 7.96 -11.10 5.26
C LYS A 51 8.38 -10.96 6.73
N SER A 52 9.29 -10.03 7.05
CA SER A 52 9.65 -9.74 8.44
C SER A 52 8.59 -8.94 9.19
N LEU A 53 7.73 -8.22 8.45
CA LEU A 53 6.69 -7.34 9.00
C LEU A 53 5.29 -7.96 8.96
N TYR A 54 5.02 -8.83 7.98
CA TYR A 54 3.70 -9.40 7.73
C TYR A 54 3.80 -10.90 7.46
N ASP A 55 2.85 -11.67 7.99
CA ASP A 55 2.82 -13.13 7.80
C ASP A 55 2.29 -13.51 6.41
N SER A 56 1.56 -12.61 5.75
CA SER A 56 1.04 -12.83 4.40
C SER A 56 0.87 -11.53 3.59
N PRO A 57 0.93 -11.61 2.25
CA PRO A 57 0.69 -10.44 1.40
C PRO A 57 -0.75 -9.89 1.55
N THR A 58 -1.72 -10.75 1.86
CA THR A 58 -3.11 -10.35 2.13
C THR A 58 -3.22 -9.51 3.41
N GLU A 59 -2.48 -9.88 4.45
CA GLU A 59 -2.41 -9.11 5.70
C GLU A 59 -1.75 -7.75 5.47
N ALA A 60 -0.64 -7.74 4.73
CA ALA A 60 0.09 -6.53 4.37
C ALA A 60 -0.82 -5.53 3.61
N LEU A 61 -1.60 -6.02 2.64
CA LEU A 61 -2.58 -5.22 1.91
C LEU A 61 -3.66 -4.62 2.82
N LEU A 62 -4.19 -5.42 3.76
CA LEU A 62 -5.20 -4.93 4.71
C LEU A 62 -4.62 -3.88 5.66
N SER A 63 -3.36 -4.02 6.07
CA SER A 63 -2.67 -3.06 6.92
C SER A 63 -2.50 -1.72 6.19
N ILE A 64 -2.00 -1.74 4.96
CA ILE A 64 -1.85 -0.52 4.15
C ILE A 64 -3.19 0.13 3.83
N TRP A 65 -4.21 -0.67 3.56
CA TRP A 65 -5.53 -0.14 3.30
C TRP A 65 -6.09 0.65 4.49
N LYS A 66 -5.89 0.17 5.72
CA LYS A 66 -6.29 0.90 6.93
C LYS A 66 -5.57 2.24 7.04
N GLU A 67 -4.27 2.28 6.77
CA GLU A 67 -3.50 3.53 6.78
C GLU A 67 -3.98 4.52 5.71
N ILE A 68 -4.24 4.03 4.49
CA ILE A 68 -4.86 4.82 3.41
C ILE A 68 -6.23 5.35 3.83
N GLN A 69 -7.05 4.53 4.47
CA GLN A 69 -8.35 4.95 5.00
C GLN A 69 -8.23 5.99 6.10
N LEU A 70 -7.22 5.92 6.97
CA LEU A 70 -6.98 6.93 8.00
C LEU A 70 -6.60 8.26 7.37
N LEU A 71 -5.72 8.26 6.36
CA LEU A 71 -5.36 9.46 5.61
C LEU A 71 -6.57 10.09 4.90
N MET A 72 -7.42 9.28 4.28
CA MET A 72 -8.65 9.76 3.64
C MET A 72 -9.72 10.18 4.67
N GLY A 73 -9.81 9.48 5.79
CA GLY A 73 -10.78 9.70 6.86
C GLY A 73 -10.55 11.00 7.61
N SER A 74 -9.28 11.42 7.78
CA SER A 74 -8.94 12.77 8.27
C SER A 74 -9.47 13.91 7.40
N TYR A 75 -9.91 13.62 6.17
CA TYR A 75 -10.50 14.61 5.25
C TYR A 75 -12.04 14.61 5.22
N TRP A 76 -12.71 13.58 5.76
CA TRP A 76 -14.18 13.49 5.81
C TRP A 76 -14.78 13.92 7.16
N GLY A 77 -13.96 14.34 8.12
CA GLY A 77 -14.37 14.88 9.41
C GLY A 77 -13.94 16.34 9.61
N ASN A 78 -14.64 17.28 8.98
CA ASN A 78 -14.92 18.64 9.45
C ASN A 78 -16.03 19.26 8.61
#